data_AF-A0A971JD26-F1
#
_entry.id   AF-A0A971JD26-F1
#
_cell.length_a   1.000
_cell.length_b   1.000
_cell.length_c   1.000
_cell.angle_alpha   90.00
_cell.angle_beta   90.00
_cell.angle_gamma   90.00
#
_symmetry.space_group_name_H-M   'P 1'
#
loop_
_entity.id
_entity.type
_entity.pdbx_description
1 polymer ?
#
loop_
_entity_poly.entity_id
_entity_poly.type
_entity_poly.pdbx_seq_one_letter_code
_entity_poly.pdbx_strand_id
1 'polypeptide(L)'
;LLEGIRVVSILLYPFIPSTSQKISLQLNTKETGINSTGIFGKLEDRTMLEKPEILFNRIDVEKKLSEIEEENNKSEENLNVAYISIEDFAKVELKTANILCAEPIKGAKKLLKLQVEIENKTRQIVSGIAEYYTCEELVGKTVVVITNLKPAVLRGETSEGMLLAASDKNTLSLVTVDKKMPTGAKIS
;
A
#
# COMPACT_ATOMS: atom_id res chain seq x y z
N LEU A 1 21.39 46.72 -5.74
CA LEU A 1 21.06 45.47 -6.47
C LEU A 1 20.79 44.31 -5.51
N LEU A 2 21.74 43.93 -4.65
CA LEU A 2 21.59 42.81 -3.70
C LEU A 2 20.36 42.97 -2.77
N GLU A 3 20.13 44.18 -2.26
CA GLU A 3 18.95 44.47 -1.43
C GLU A 3 17.63 44.25 -2.18
N GLY A 4 17.60 44.54 -3.48
CA GLY A 4 16.43 44.25 -4.32
C GLY A 4 16.20 42.75 -4.49
N ILE A 5 17.28 41.97 -4.65
CA ILE A 5 17.20 40.50 -4.74
C ILE A 5 16.72 39.91 -3.41
N ARG A 6 17.16 40.46 -2.26
CA ARG A 6 16.65 40.09 -0.93
C ARG A 6 15.15 40.30 -0.82
N VAL A 7 14.66 41.50 -1.17
CA VAL A 7 13.23 41.83 -1.11
C VAL A 7 12.41 40.92 -2.04
N VAL A 8 12.86 40.70 -3.27
CA VAL A 8 12.20 39.80 -4.23
C VAL A 8 12.15 38.37 -3.71
N SER A 9 13.24 37.87 -3.12
CA SER A 9 13.28 36.54 -2.49
C SER A 9 12.19 36.38 -1.43
N ILE A 10 12.02 37.38 -0.55
CA ILE A 10 11.01 37.36 0.51
C ILE A 10 9.58 37.37 -0.08
N LEU A 11 9.36 38.14 -1.15
CA LEU A 11 8.06 38.20 -1.82
C LEU A 11 7.72 36.94 -2.63
N LEU A 12 8.73 36.22 -3.13
CA LEU A 12 8.56 34.96 -3.85
C LEU A 12 8.34 33.76 -2.94
N TYR A 13 8.68 33.86 -1.65
CA TYR A 13 8.54 32.79 -0.67
C TYR A 13 7.17 32.08 -0.66
N PRO A 14 6.01 32.77 -0.69
CA PRO A 14 4.69 32.10 -0.71
C PRO A 14 4.41 31.28 -1.97
N PHE A 15 5.10 31.53 -3.09
CA PHE A 15 4.87 30.85 -4.37
C PHE A 15 5.95 29.83 -4.69
N ILE A 16 7.22 30.14 -4.38
CA ILE A 16 8.38 29.31 -4.67
C ILE A 16 9.30 29.29 -3.44
N PRO A 17 8.92 28.57 -2.36
CA PRO A 17 9.63 28.63 -1.08
C PRO A 17 11.06 28.09 -1.18
N SER A 18 11.27 27.03 -1.96
CA SER A 18 12.59 26.40 -2.15
C SER A 18 13.59 27.35 -2.82
N THR A 19 13.20 28.02 -3.90
CA THR A 19 14.06 28.99 -4.59
C THR A 19 14.33 30.21 -3.73
N SER A 20 13.34 30.70 -3.00
CA SER A 20 13.47 31.86 -2.11
C SER A 20 14.44 31.58 -0.95
N GLN A 21 14.43 30.36 -0.42
CA GLN A 21 15.43 29.94 0.58
C GLN A 21 16.84 29.89 -0.02
N LYS A 22 17.02 29.34 -1.22
CA LYS A 22 18.32 29.30 -1.92
C LYS A 22 18.90 30.69 -2.17
N ILE A 23 18.06 31.66 -2.58
CA ILE A 23 18.50 33.04 -2.77
C ILE A 23 18.95 33.66 -1.43
N SER A 24 18.19 33.42 -0.37
CA SER A 24 18.49 33.96 0.96
C SER A 24 19.80 33.38 1.53
N LEU A 25 20.08 32.10 1.26
CA LEU A 25 21.34 31.43 1.60
C LEU A 25 22.52 32.04 0.83
N GLN A 26 22.39 32.23 -0.50
CA GLN A 26 23.44 32.86 -1.31
C GLN A 26 23.77 34.30 -0.85
N LEU A 27 22.75 35.03 -0.40
CA LEU A 27 22.89 36.39 0.16
C LEU A 27 23.38 36.41 1.61
N ASN A 28 23.48 35.24 2.26
CA ASN A 28 23.88 35.08 3.66
C ASN A 28 23.14 36.03 4.62
N THR A 29 21.82 36.18 4.41
CA THR A 29 20.99 37.15 5.17
C THR A 29 20.21 36.47 6.28
N LYS A 30 20.16 37.10 7.45
CA LYS A 30 19.35 36.67 8.61
C LYS A 30 17.93 37.23 8.59
N GLU A 31 17.68 38.27 7.79
CA GLU A 31 16.42 39.02 7.72
C GLU A 31 15.56 38.56 6.54
N THR A 32 14.78 37.50 6.76
CA THR A 32 13.88 36.90 5.74
C THR A 32 12.39 37.16 5.99
N GLY A 33 12.05 37.91 7.05
CA GLY A 33 10.67 38.24 7.39
C GLY A 33 10.07 39.30 6.46
N ILE A 34 8.78 39.17 6.14
CA ILE A 34 8.03 40.11 5.29
C ILE A 34 8.09 41.55 5.83
N ASN A 35 8.11 41.72 7.15
CA ASN A 35 8.22 43.04 7.81
C ASN A 35 9.53 43.79 7.49
N SER A 36 10.55 43.10 6.98
CA SER A 36 11.85 43.68 6.61
C SER A 36 11.89 44.22 5.17
N THR A 37 10.82 44.04 4.38
CA THR A 37 10.78 44.40 2.95
C THR A 37 10.56 45.89 2.70
N GLY A 38 9.95 46.60 3.66
CA GLY A 38 9.63 48.04 3.55
C GLY A 38 10.78 48.98 3.96
N ILE A 39 11.92 48.46 4.42
CA ILE A 39 13.06 49.26 4.88
C ILE A 39 14.29 48.82 4.08
N PHE A 40 14.89 49.78 3.37
CA PHE A 40 16.10 49.57 2.57
C PHE A 40 17.36 49.67 3.43
N GLY A 41 18.34 48.79 3.19
CA GLY A 41 19.65 48.82 3.88
C GLY A 41 19.73 47.88 5.07
N LYS A 42 18.95 46.80 5.07
CA LYS A 42 19.02 45.75 6.12
C LYS A 42 20.04 44.65 5.80
N LEU A 43 20.65 44.68 4.62
CA LEU A 43 21.77 43.81 4.29
C LEU A 43 23.03 44.35 4.98
N GLU A 44 23.71 43.53 5.78
CA GLU A 44 24.97 43.91 6.41
C GLU A 44 26.03 44.17 5.32
N ASP A 45 26.71 45.33 5.35
CA ASP A 45 27.62 45.83 4.30
C ASP A 45 28.85 44.93 4.00
N ARG A 46 28.99 43.76 4.63
CA ARG A 46 30.18 42.89 4.59
C ARG A 46 29.90 41.38 4.49
N THR A 47 28.70 40.96 4.11
CA THR A 47 28.43 39.53 3.91
C THR A 47 29.20 38.99 2.71
N MET A 48 30.14 38.06 2.94
CA MET A 48 30.67 37.23 1.87
C MET A 48 29.51 36.42 1.30
N LEU A 49 29.23 36.63 0.01
CA LEU A 49 28.24 35.86 -0.72
C LEU A 49 28.71 34.41 -0.81
N GLU A 50 27.78 33.47 -0.63
CA GLU A 50 28.07 32.07 -0.91
C GLU A 50 28.15 31.82 -2.42
N LYS A 51 28.62 30.64 -2.84
CA LYS A 51 28.80 30.34 -4.26
C LYS A 51 27.46 30.46 -5.00
N PRO A 52 27.41 31.17 -6.15
CA PRO A 52 26.18 31.28 -6.92
C PRO A 52 25.80 29.91 -7.50
N GLU A 53 24.59 29.46 -7.18
CA GLU A 53 23.97 28.27 -7.76
C GLU A 53 22.89 28.65 -8.76
N ILE A 54 22.75 27.82 -9.81
CA ILE A 54 21.69 27.97 -10.81
C ILE A 54 20.36 27.63 -10.16
N LEU A 55 19.47 28.62 -10.07
CA LEU A 55 18.17 28.48 -9.40
C LEU A 55 17.12 27.78 -10.28
N PHE A 56 17.21 28.01 -11.59
CA PHE A 56 16.29 27.45 -12.58
C PHE A 56 17.10 26.87 -13.73
N ASN A 57 17.09 25.54 -13.85
CA ASN A 57 17.52 24.88 -15.07
C ASN A 57 16.40 25.00 -16.09
N ARG A 58 16.75 25.12 -17.38
CA ARG A 58 15.76 25.03 -18.45
C ARG A 58 15.07 23.67 -18.36
N ILE A 59 13.75 23.69 -18.40
CA ILE A 59 12.94 22.48 -18.40
C ILE A 59 13.06 21.88 -19.79
N ASP A 60 13.51 20.63 -19.86
CA ASP A 60 13.40 19.83 -21.07
C ASP A 60 12.00 19.22 -21.11
N VAL A 61 11.16 19.74 -22.01
CA VAL A 61 9.74 19.42 -22.09
C VAL A 61 9.54 17.95 -22.46
N GLU A 62 10.40 17.41 -23.34
CA GLU A 62 10.31 16.03 -23.82
C GLU A 62 10.60 15.05 -22.68
N LYS A 63 11.67 15.30 -21.91
CA LYS A 63 12.03 14.46 -20.76
C LYS A 63 11.00 14.50 -19.63
N LYS A 64 10.42 15.67 -19.37
CA LYS A 64 9.36 15.83 -18.35
C LYS A 64 8.07 15.14 -18.74
N LEU A 65 7.71 15.17 -20.03
CA LEU A 65 6.54 14.46 -20.54
C LEU A 65 6.74 12.94 -20.43
N SER A 66 7.92 12.42 -20.79
CA SER A 66 8.21 10.98 -20.62
C SER A 66 8.20 10.53 -19.16
N GLU A 67 8.70 11.35 -18.23
CA GLU A 67 8.65 11.06 -16.78
C GLU A 67 7.20 10.99 -16.27
N ILE A 68 6.32 11.87 -16.75
CA ILE A 68 4.89 11.88 -16.39
C ILE A 68 4.15 10.68 -17.01
N GLU A 69 4.48 10.30 -18.25
CA GLU A 69 3.93 9.09 -18.90
C GLU A 69 4.36 7.81 -18.18
N GLU A 70 5.60 7.72 -17.69
CA GLU A 70 6.06 6.60 -16.87
C GLU A 70 5.37 6.52 -15.50
N GLU A 71 5.09 7.66 -14.85
CA GLU A 71 4.32 7.71 -13.60
C GLU A 71 2.84 7.35 -13.81
N ASN A 72 2.24 7.77 -14.93
CA ASN A 72 0.87 7.40 -15.30
C ASN A 72 0.74 5.91 -15.66
N ASN A 73 1.70 5.35 -16.42
CA ASN A 73 1.69 3.92 -16.73
C ASN A 73 1.83 3.04 -15.47
N LYS A 74 2.63 3.46 -14.48
CA LYS A 74 2.72 2.76 -13.18
C LYS A 74 1.43 2.80 -12.36
N SER A 75 0.59 3.82 -12.56
CA SER A 75 -0.70 3.94 -11.87
C SER A 75 -1.84 3.24 -12.62
N GLU A 76 -1.74 3.10 -13.95
CA GLU A 76 -2.73 2.37 -14.77
C GLU A 76 -2.53 0.84 -14.81
N GLU A 77 -1.35 0.31 -14.46
CA GLU A 77 -1.10 -1.14 -14.46
C GLU A 77 -1.93 -1.97 -13.46
N ASN A 78 -2.71 -1.37 -12.56
CA ASN A 78 -3.54 -2.12 -11.60
C ASN A 78 -5.02 -2.33 -11.98
N LEU A 79 -5.43 -1.99 -13.22
CA LEU A 79 -6.81 -2.24 -13.68
C LEU A 79 -6.92 -2.95 -15.03
N ASN A 80 -5.85 -3.57 -15.51
CA ASN A 80 -5.97 -4.61 -16.54
C ASN A 80 -6.44 -5.92 -15.88
N VAL A 81 -7.73 -5.99 -15.55
CA VAL A 81 -8.35 -7.27 -15.20
C VAL A 81 -8.41 -8.08 -16.49
N ALA A 82 -7.38 -8.89 -16.74
CA ALA A 82 -7.39 -9.85 -17.83
C ALA A 82 -8.61 -10.75 -17.66
N TYR A 83 -9.54 -10.69 -18.63
CA TYR A 83 -10.71 -11.56 -18.62
C TYR A 83 -10.25 -13.01 -18.73
N ILE A 84 -10.57 -13.82 -17.72
CA ILE A 84 -10.35 -15.26 -17.74
C ILE A 84 -11.52 -15.96 -18.43
N SER A 85 -11.25 -17.14 -19.00
CA SER A 85 -12.30 -17.99 -19.55
C SER A 85 -13.04 -18.73 -18.43
N ILE A 86 -14.26 -19.21 -18.71
CA ILE A 86 -15.00 -20.09 -17.79
C ILE A 86 -14.23 -21.40 -17.52
N GLU A 87 -13.39 -21.82 -18.47
CA GLU A 87 -12.55 -23.02 -18.33
C GLU A 87 -11.48 -22.82 -17.26
N ASP A 88 -10.92 -21.61 -17.12
CA ASP A 88 -9.95 -21.30 -16.08
C ASP A 88 -10.58 -21.30 -14.69
N PHE A 89 -11.81 -20.81 -14.57
CA PHE A 89 -12.59 -20.95 -13.33
C PHE A 89 -12.90 -22.41 -13.02
N ALA A 90 -13.28 -23.22 -14.02
CA ALA A 90 -13.56 -24.64 -13.86
C ALA A 90 -12.34 -25.48 -13.43
N LYS A 91 -11.11 -25.01 -13.71
CA LYS A 91 -9.87 -25.62 -13.21
C LYS A 91 -9.71 -25.46 -11.69
N VAL A 92 -10.39 -24.52 -11.04
CA VAL A 92 -10.30 -24.31 -9.59
C VAL A 92 -11.45 -25.04 -8.90
N GLU A 93 -11.12 -25.96 -8.00
CA GLU A 93 -12.13 -26.67 -7.21
C GLU A 93 -12.45 -25.89 -5.94
N LEU A 94 -13.59 -25.20 -5.97
CA LEU A 94 -14.16 -24.47 -4.84
C LEU A 94 -15.23 -25.31 -4.15
N LYS A 95 -15.08 -25.52 -2.84
CA LYS A 95 -16.04 -26.26 -2.02
C LYS A 95 -16.36 -25.53 -0.72
N THR A 96 -17.56 -25.76 -0.18
CA THR A 96 -17.89 -25.38 1.19
C THR A 96 -17.20 -26.29 2.20
N ALA A 97 -16.77 -25.75 3.32
CA ALA A 97 -16.16 -26.51 4.41
C ALA A 97 -16.63 -25.98 5.76
N ASN A 98 -16.72 -26.85 6.76
CA ASN A 98 -16.98 -26.44 8.14
C ASN A 98 -15.67 -26.47 8.93
N ILE A 99 -15.43 -25.44 9.72
CA ILE A 99 -14.26 -25.38 10.60
C ILE A 99 -14.57 -26.18 11.88
N LEU A 100 -13.80 -27.23 12.12
CA LEU A 100 -13.93 -28.07 13.32
C LEU A 100 -13.07 -27.52 14.46
N CYS A 101 -11.81 -27.19 14.19
CA CYS A 101 -10.86 -26.71 15.19
C CYS A 101 -10.00 -25.56 14.61
N ALA A 102 -9.63 -24.62 15.47
CA ALA A 102 -8.75 -23.51 15.16
C ALA A 102 -7.69 -23.37 16.26
N GLU A 103 -6.41 -23.42 15.89
CA GLU A 103 -5.28 -23.35 16.82
C GLU A 103 -4.23 -22.33 16.34
N PRO A 104 -3.64 -21.52 17.24
CA PRO A 104 -2.55 -20.62 16.88
C PRO A 104 -1.24 -21.39 16.68
N ILE A 105 -0.47 -21.03 15.64
CA ILE A 105 0.82 -21.66 15.36
C ILE A 105 1.91 -21.03 16.24
N LYS A 106 2.64 -21.88 16.98
CA LYS A 106 3.78 -21.45 17.81
C LYS A 106 4.85 -20.79 16.93
N GLY A 107 5.12 -19.52 17.20
CA GLY A 107 6.11 -18.71 16.48
C GLY A 107 5.52 -17.81 15.39
N ALA A 108 4.23 -17.94 15.03
CA ALA A 108 3.60 -17.17 13.95
C ALA A 108 2.36 -16.40 14.44
N LYS A 109 2.55 -15.16 14.88
CA LYS A 109 1.47 -14.32 15.42
C LYS A 109 0.30 -14.06 14.45
N LYS A 110 0.53 -14.20 13.13
CA LYS A 110 -0.47 -13.93 12.09
C LYS A 110 -1.16 -15.20 11.55
N LEU A 111 -0.68 -16.40 11.88
CA LEU A 111 -1.17 -17.64 11.27
C LEU A 111 -1.99 -18.48 12.26
N LEU A 112 -3.15 -18.95 11.80
CA LEU A 112 -3.95 -19.96 12.47
C LEU A 112 -3.91 -21.26 11.66
N LYS A 113 -3.84 -22.38 12.39
CA LYS A 113 -4.01 -23.73 11.90
C LYS A 113 -5.47 -24.12 12.07
N LEU A 114 -6.14 -24.44 10.96
CA LEU A 114 -7.56 -24.74 10.90
C LEU A 114 -7.73 -26.18 10.42
N GLN A 115 -8.52 -26.95 11.16
CA GLN A 115 -9.01 -28.26 10.73
C GLN A 115 -10.39 -28.05 10.12
N VAL A 116 -10.51 -28.28 8.82
CA VAL A 116 -11.76 -28.09 8.08
C VAL A 116 -12.30 -29.43 7.59
N GLU A 117 -13.61 -29.61 7.67
CA GLU A 117 -14.32 -30.77 7.16
C GLU A 117 -14.93 -30.47 5.79
N ILE A 118 -14.58 -31.29 4.81
CA ILE A 118 -15.05 -31.24 3.43
C ILE A 118 -15.49 -32.65 3.04
N GLU A 119 -16.78 -32.88 2.75
CA GLU A 119 -17.26 -34.19 2.25
C GLU A 119 -16.77 -35.37 3.13
N ASN A 120 -16.88 -35.25 4.46
CA ASN A 120 -16.40 -36.23 5.46
C ASN A 120 -14.88 -36.47 5.51
N LYS A 121 -14.07 -35.60 4.90
CA LYS A 121 -12.61 -35.61 5.04
C LYS A 121 -12.18 -34.37 5.80
N THR A 122 -11.35 -34.57 6.82
CA THR A 122 -10.65 -33.50 7.51
C THR A 122 -9.40 -33.12 6.73
N ARG A 123 -9.22 -31.83 6.49
CA ARG A 123 -8.01 -31.26 5.90
C ARG A 123 -7.46 -30.17 6.79
N GLN A 124 -6.14 -30.05 6.78
CA GLN A 124 -5.43 -28.99 7.47
C GLN A 124 -5.22 -27.80 6.54
N ILE A 125 -5.63 -26.61 6.97
CA ILE A 125 -5.40 -25.35 6.28
C ILE A 125 -4.72 -24.37 7.23
N VAL A 126 -3.66 -23.72 6.76
CA VAL A 126 -2.99 -22.64 7.48
C VAL A 126 -3.41 -21.31 6.86
N SER A 127 -3.98 -20.42 7.67
CA SER A 127 -4.50 -19.14 7.18
C SER A 127 -4.02 -17.95 8.00
N GLY A 128 -3.77 -16.83 7.31
CA GLY A 128 -3.24 -15.59 7.86
C GLY A 128 -4.27 -14.70 8.55
N ILE A 129 -5.26 -15.27 9.24
CA ILE A 129 -6.44 -14.55 9.76
C ILE A 129 -6.42 -14.32 11.28
N ALA A 130 -5.30 -14.61 11.95
CA ALA A 130 -5.18 -14.53 13.41
C ALA A 130 -5.41 -13.11 13.97
N GLU A 131 -5.17 -12.07 13.17
CA GLU A 131 -5.36 -10.67 13.57
C GLU A 131 -6.83 -10.23 13.53
N TYR A 132 -7.69 -10.97 12.82
CA TYR A 132 -9.07 -10.59 12.56
C TYR A 132 -10.11 -11.50 13.21
N TYR A 133 -9.76 -12.76 13.49
CA TYR A 133 -10.68 -13.74 14.04
C TYR A 133 -10.08 -14.49 15.23
N THR A 134 -10.90 -14.70 16.24
CA THR A 134 -10.59 -15.58 17.36
C THR A 134 -10.88 -17.05 17.00
N CYS A 135 -10.21 -17.99 17.66
CA CYS A 135 -10.43 -19.42 17.41
C CYS A 135 -11.89 -19.84 17.65
N GLU A 136 -12.52 -19.29 18.69
CA GLU A 136 -13.91 -19.60 19.08
C GLU A 136 -14.91 -19.14 18.02
N GLU A 137 -14.68 -17.98 17.41
CA GLU A 137 -15.54 -17.47 16.34
C GLU A 137 -15.43 -18.27 15.04
N LEU A 138 -14.33 -18.98 14.83
CA LEU A 138 -14.09 -19.75 13.62
C LEU A 138 -14.75 -21.13 13.70
N VAL A 139 -14.75 -21.76 14.87
CA VAL A 139 -15.33 -23.09 15.06
C VAL A 139 -16.83 -23.09 14.74
N GLY A 140 -17.26 -24.02 13.89
CA GLY A 140 -18.65 -24.16 13.46
C GLY A 140 -19.07 -23.24 12.31
N LYS A 141 -18.21 -22.35 11.82
CA LYS A 141 -18.51 -21.54 10.62
C LYS A 141 -18.35 -22.36 9.34
N THR A 142 -19.28 -22.15 8.42
CA THR A 142 -19.21 -22.63 7.03
C THR A 142 -18.49 -21.61 6.17
N VAL A 143 -17.40 -22.02 5.53
CA VAL A 143 -16.50 -21.17 4.75
C VAL A 143 -16.23 -21.78 3.38
N VAL A 144 -15.74 -20.98 2.45
CA VAL A 144 -15.32 -21.45 1.12
C VAL A 144 -13.84 -21.73 1.08
N VAL A 145 -13.46 -22.90 0.56
CA VAL A 145 -12.08 -23.35 0.44
C VAL A 145 -11.76 -23.84 -0.98
N ILE A 146 -10.50 -23.64 -1.38
CA ILE A 146 -9.94 -24.24 -2.59
C ILE A 146 -9.34 -25.61 -2.25
N THR A 147 -9.80 -26.67 -2.91
CA THR A 147 -9.43 -28.06 -2.57
C THR A 147 -8.35 -28.68 -3.46
N ASN A 148 -8.09 -28.09 -4.62
CA ASN A 148 -7.14 -28.62 -5.62
C ASN A 148 -5.85 -27.79 -5.75
N LEU A 149 -5.53 -27.00 -4.73
CA LEU A 149 -4.28 -26.24 -4.66
C LEU A 149 -3.15 -27.16 -4.18
N LYS A 150 -1.93 -26.99 -4.73
CA LYS A 150 -0.76 -27.75 -4.28
C LYS A 150 -0.50 -27.49 -2.78
N PRO A 151 -0.25 -28.53 -1.96
CA PRO A 151 0.07 -28.33 -0.56
C PRO A 151 1.28 -27.42 -0.39
N ALA A 152 1.19 -26.46 0.54
CA ALA A 152 2.25 -25.52 0.85
C ALA A 152 2.66 -25.66 2.32
N VAL A 153 3.97 -25.72 2.58
CA VAL A 153 4.49 -25.78 3.96
C VAL A 153 4.73 -24.36 4.47
N LEU A 154 3.97 -23.96 5.48
CA LEU A 154 4.06 -22.65 6.11
C LEU A 154 4.51 -22.85 7.55
N ARG A 155 5.77 -22.47 7.83
CA ARG A 155 6.38 -22.54 9.18
C ARG A 155 6.28 -23.92 9.85
N GLY A 156 6.52 -24.97 9.06
CA GLY A 156 6.54 -26.36 9.53
C GLY A 156 5.19 -27.07 9.52
N GLU A 157 4.10 -26.37 9.17
CA GLU A 157 2.76 -26.92 9.04
C GLU A 157 2.35 -27.00 7.57
N THR A 158 1.77 -28.12 7.14
CA THR A 158 1.27 -28.31 5.78
C THR A 158 -0.12 -27.69 5.63
N SER A 159 -0.31 -26.83 4.64
CA SER A 159 -1.61 -26.28 4.23
C SER A 159 -2.07 -26.97 2.95
N GLU A 160 -3.16 -27.70 3.00
CA GLU A 160 -3.72 -28.49 1.89
C GLU A 160 -4.90 -27.78 1.19
N GLY A 161 -4.94 -26.45 1.32
CA GLY A 161 -5.96 -25.61 0.76
C GLY A 161 -5.77 -24.14 1.13
N MET A 162 -6.71 -23.34 0.67
CA MET A 162 -6.78 -21.91 0.94
C MET A 162 -8.21 -21.52 1.24
N LEU A 163 -8.40 -20.72 2.30
CA LEU A 163 -9.68 -20.10 2.62
C LEU A 163 -9.84 -18.83 1.80
N LEU A 164 -11.04 -18.63 1.27
CA LEU A 164 -11.37 -17.37 0.60
C LEU A 164 -11.82 -16.33 1.61
N ALA A 165 -11.21 -15.16 1.54
CA ALA A 165 -11.56 -14.00 2.35
C ALA A 165 -11.56 -12.73 1.48
N ALA A 166 -12.50 -11.84 1.76
CA ALA A 166 -12.46 -10.47 1.28
C ALA A 166 -11.63 -9.63 2.25
N SER A 167 -10.64 -8.91 1.75
CA SER A 167 -9.83 -7.97 2.53
C SER A 167 -10.05 -6.55 2.03
N ASP A 168 -10.42 -5.65 2.94
CA ASP A 168 -10.38 -4.20 2.76
C ASP A 168 -9.32 -3.61 3.72
N LYS A 169 -8.91 -2.36 3.52
CA LYS A 169 -7.74 -1.70 4.16
C LYS A 169 -7.58 -2.01 5.65
N ASN A 170 -8.68 -2.15 6.40
CA ASN A 170 -8.66 -2.45 7.82
C ASN A 170 -9.47 -3.71 8.24
N THR A 171 -10.13 -4.41 7.32
CA THR A 171 -11.08 -5.49 7.66
C THR A 171 -10.86 -6.71 6.79
N LEU A 172 -11.02 -7.89 7.38
CA LEU A 172 -10.97 -9.17 6.68
C LEU A 172 -12.25 -9.94 7.00
N SER A 173 -12.97 -10.35 5.97
CA SER A 173 -14.21 -11.11 6.08
C SER A 173 -14.09 -12.42 5.33
N LEU A 174 -14.34 -13.54 6.00
CA LEU A 174 -14.37 -14.86 5.34
C LEU A 174 -15.55 -14.95 4.37
N VAL A 175 -15.32 -15.55 3.20
CA VAL A 175 -16.39 -15.82 2.24
C VAL A 175 -17.22 -16.98 2.76
N THR A 176 -18.51 -16.71 2.96
CA THR A 176 -19.51 -17.66 3.42
C THR A 176 -20.67 -17.74 2.43
N VAL A 177 -21.51 -18.75 2.60
CA VAL A 177 -22.75 -18.92 1.81
C VAL A 177 -23.93 -18.28 2.56
N ASP A 178 -24.79 -17.59 1.83
CA ASP A 178 -26.00 -16.93 2.38
C ASP A 178 -26.93 -17.92 3.10
N LYS A 179 -27.08 -19.13 2.53
CA LYS A 179 -27.86 -20.23 3.10
C LYS A 179 -26.93 -21.29 3.67
N LYS A 180 -27.36 -21.94 4.76
CA LYS A 180 -26.67 -23.13 5.29
C LYS A 180 -26.66 -24.22 4.23
N MET A 181 -25.48 -24.51 3.69
CA MET A 181 -25.23 -25.59 2.74
C MET A 181 -24.51 -26.74 3.45
N PRO A 182 -24.68 -28.00 2.98
CA PRO A 182 -23.90 -29.12 3.47
C PRO A 182 -22.40 -28.90 3.21
N THR A 183 -21.56 -29.60 3.98
CA THR A 183 -20.10 -29.60 3.76
C THR A 183 -19.76 -30.25 2.43
N GLY A 184 -18.81 -29.63 1.71
CA GLY A 184 -18.33 -30.08 0.41
C GLY A 184 -19.25 -29.79 -0.78
N ALA A 185 -20.26 -28.93 -0.62
CA ALA A 185 -21.02 -28.43 -1.76
C ALA A 185 -20.07 -27.71 -2.74
N LYS A 186 -20.15 -28.07 -4.03
CA LYS A 186 -19.36 -27.45 -5.09
C LYS A 186 -19.90 -26.06 -5.42
N ILE A 187 -18.99 -25.11 -5.61
CA ILE A 187 -19.32 -23.75 -6.04
C ILE A 187 -19.13 -23.65 -7.56
N SER A 188 -20.09 -23.01 -8.23
CA SER A 188 -20.18 -22.87 -9.69
C SER A 188 -20.58 -21.47 -10.09
#